data_AF-A0A1X7VFC3-F1
#
_entry.id   AF-A0A1X7VFC3-F1
#
_cell.length_a   1.000
_cell.length_b   1.000
_cell.length_c   1.000
_cell.angle_alpha   90.00
_cell.angle_beta   90.00
_cell.angle_gamma   90.00
#
_symmetry.space_group_name_H-M   'P 1'
#
loop_
_entity.id
_entity.type
_entity.pdbx_description
1 polymer ?
#
loop_
_entity_poly.entity_id
_entity_poly.type
_entity_poly.pdbx_seq_one_letter_code
_entity_poly.pdbx_strand_id
1 'polypeptide(L)'
;MPLAGVRQRIAETGHSIDISDIFDELQDPFAGLETAYLQEQYINTEFKVLEPLSINTGTAYYIDKMFGQKRHNVLHTDSMHYVLLCDALQMLLENEDFASHLTFEAQNNAKHYSDFSDGSFCQNHSVYKANINSCLQIIAYYDELELCNPIETNVKKHKTGCIFYHWQYTP
;
A
#
# COMPACT_ATOMS: atom_id res chain seq x y z
N MET A 1 23.96 -7.09 4.29
CA MET A 1 24.60 -5.89 4.85
C MET A 1 25.83 -5.47 4.01
N PRO A 2 25.68 -4.67 2.93
CA PRO A 2 26.80 -4.15 2.14
C PRO A 2 27.09 -2.64 2.35
N LEU A 3 26.26 -1.93 3.11
CA LEU A 3 26.30 -0.46 3.26
C LEU A 3 27.56 0.10 3.94
N ALA A 4 28.41 -0.75 4.54
CA ALA A 4 29.63 -0.30 5.21
C ALA A 4 30.70 0.18 4.22
N GLY A 5 30.85 -0.47 3.06
CA GLY A 5 31.91 -0.16 2.09
C GLY A 5 31.69 1.14 1.30
N VAL A 6 30.43 1.49 1.02
CA VAL A 6 30.06 2.71 0.29
C VAL A 6 30.21 3.94 1.19
N ARG A 7 29.78 3.86 2.46
CA ARG A 7 29.92 4.95 3.44
C ARG A 7 31.37 5.32 3.74
N GLN A 8 32.27 4.32 3.73
CA GLN A 8 33.69 4.55 3.97
C GLN A 8 34.36 5.27 2.80
N ARG A 9 34.01 4.96 1.54
CA ARG A 9 34.54 5.65 0.36
C ARG A 9 34.03 7.09 0.20
N ILE A 10 32.79 7.38 0.60
CA ILE A 10 32.23 8.76 0.61
C ILE A 10 33.07 9.69 1.50
N ALA A 11 33.60 9.17 2.62
CA ALA A 11 34.43 9.95 3.54
C ALA A 11 35.86 10.18 3.00
N GLU A 12 36.34 9.36 2.06
CA GLU A 12 37.74 9.35 1.61
C GLU A 12 37.98 10.09 0.29
N THR A 13 37.02 10.14 -0.65
CA THR A 13 37.30 10.62 -2.03
C THR A 13 36.76 12.00 -2.38
N GLY A 14 35.84 12.59 -1.59
CA GLY A 14 35.39 13.97 -1.75
C GLY A 14 34.80 14.37 -3.13
N HIS A 15 34.52 13.42 -4.03
CA HIS A 15 33.92 13.63 -5.36
C HIS A 15 32.88 12.56 -5.69
N SER A 16 31.95 12.93 -6.58
CA SER A 16 30.70 12.23 -6.91
C SER A 16 30.90 10.74 -7.20
N ILE A 17 30.22 9.89 -6.44
CA ILE A 17 30.07 8.47 -6.76
C ILE A 17 29.39 8.38 -8.13
N ASP A 18 30.00 7.66 -9.06
CA ASP A 18 29.31 7.24 -10.28
C ASP A 18 28.26 6.21 -9.87
N ILE A 19 27.00 6.47 -10.22
CA ILE A 19 25.87 5.60 -9.88
C ILE A 19 26.11 4.18 -10.44
N SER A 20 26.85 4.06 -11.53
CA SER A 20 27.23 2.78 -12.11
C SER A 20 28.07 1.91 -11.17
N ASP A 21 28.98 2.50 -10.38
CA ASP A 21 29.82 1.76 -9.43
C ASP A 21 28.98 1.12 -8.30
N ILE A 22 27.82 1.70 -7.98
CA ILE A 22 26.90 1.16 -6.96
C ILE A 22 26.23 -0.12 -7.47
N PHE A 23 25.91 -0.18 -8.76
CA PHE A 23 25.26 -1.34 -9.37
C PHE A 23 26.22 -2.52 -9.56
N ASP A 24 27.51 -2.26 -9.78
CA ASP A 24 28.52 -3.31 -9.93
C ASP A 24 28.84 -4.03 -8.62
N GLU A 25 28.61 -3.37 -7.47
CA GLU A 25 28.81 -3.96 -6.13
C GLU A 25 27.53 -4.57 -5.52
N LEU A 26 26.38 -4.36 -6.16
CA LEU A 26 25.12 -4.93 -5.74
C LEU A 26 25.10 -6.42 -6.11
N GLN A 27 25.07 -7.26 -5.08
CA GLN A 27 24.70 -8.66 -5.23
C GLN A 27 23.33 -8.74 -5.92
N ASP A 28 23.18 -9.65 -6.88
CA ASP A 28 21.93 -9.83 -7.64
C ASP A 28 20.73 -9.91 -6.67
N PRO A 29 19.83 -8.91 -6.67
CA PRO A 29 18.73 -8.85 -5.71
C PRO A 29 17.68 -9.94 -5.98
N PHE A 30 17.76 -10.62 -7.12
CA PHE A 30 16.85 -11.71 -7.50
C PHE A 30 17.52 -13.08 -7.51
N ALA A 31 18.75 -13.21 -6.97
CA ALA A 31 19.40 -14.51 -6.84
C ALA A 31 18.53 -15.46 -5.99
N GLY A 32 18.17 -16.63 -6.54
CA GLY A 32 17.22 -17.57 -5.93
C GLY A 32 15.73 -17.26 -6.19
N LEU A 33 15.43 -16.21 -6.96
CA LEU A 33 14.09 -15.76 -7.37
C LEU A 33 13.99 -15.70 -8.91
N GLU A 34 14.54 -16.70 -9.60
CA GLU A 34 14.72 -16.67 -11.05
C GLU A 34 13.41 -16.82 -11.84
N THR A 35 12.33 -17.24 -11.18
CA THR A 35 11.03 -17.47 -11.81
C THR A 35 9.94 -16.62 -11.15
N ALA A 36 8.91 -16.26 -11.92
CA ALA A 36 7.75 -15.52 -11.40
C ALA A 36 7.10 -16.24 -10.20
N TYR A 37 7.07 -17.58 -10.23
CA TYR A 37 6.58 -18.39 -9.12
C TYR A 37 7.40 -18.19 -7.84
N LEU A 38 8.73 -18.25 -7.94
CA LEU A 38 9.62 -18.04 -6.79
C LEU A 38 9.50 -16.62 -6.24
N GLN A 39 9.38 -15.64 -7.13
CA GLN A 39 9.16 -14.23 -6.76
C GLN A 39 7.83 -14.04 -6.03
N GLU A 40 6.74 -14.57 -6.57
CA GLU A 40 5.41 -14.50 -5.97
C GLU A 40 5.38 -15.21 -4.61
N GLN A 41 5.99 -16.40 -4.52
CA GLN A 41 6.10 -17.13 -3.25
C GLN A 41 6.88 -16.33 -2.21
N TYR A 42 8.01 -15.73 -2.59
CA TYR A 42 8.79 -14.88 -1.71
C TYR A 42 7.98 -13.66 -1.25
N ILE A 43 7.34 -12.95 -2.19
CA ILE A 43 6.53 -11.77 -1.90
C ILE A 43 5.41 -12.10 -0.92
N ASN A 44 4.66 -13.18 -1.17
CA ASN A 44 3.54 -13.59 -0.33
C ASN A 44 4.00 -14.03 1.06
N THR A 45 5.19 -14.64 1.16
CA THR A 45 5.75 -15.09 2.44
C THR A 45 6.29 -13.93 3.26
N GLU A 46 7.09 -13.05 2.66
CA GLU A 46 7.78 -11.96 3.37
C GLU A 46 6.86 -10.76 3.65
N PHE A 47 6.04 -10.36 2.66
CA PHE A 47 5.21 -9.16 2.78
C PHE A 47 3.77 -9.46 3.22
N LYS A 48 3.41 -10.75 3.41
CA LYS A 48 2.06 -11.19 3.82
C LYS A 48 0.95 -10.53 2.97
N VAL A 49 1.13 -10.57 1.65
CA VAL A 49 0.21 -9.92 0.70
C VAL A 49 -1.23 -10.38 0.95
N LEU A 50 -2.14 -9.40 1.03
CA LEU A 50 -3.55 -9.65 1.27
C LEU A 50 -4.29 -9.92 -0.03
N GLU A 51 -4.97 -11.05 -0.08
CA GLU A 51 -5.83 -11.41 -1.21
C GLU A 51 -7.13 -10.59 -1.20
N PRO A 52 -7.50 -9.94 -2.32
CA PRO A 52 -8.76 -9.21 -2.42
C PRO A 52 -9.98 -10.14 -2.30
N LEU A 53 -10.97 -9.73 -1.53
CA LEU A 53 -12.28 -10.39 -1.48
C LEU A 53 -13.15 -9.93 -2.65
N SER A 54 -13.86 -10.88 -3.26
CA SER A 54 -14.79 -10.60 -4.35
C SER A 54 -16.24 -10.64 -3.85
N ILE A 55 -17.00 -9.62 -4.21
CA ILE A 55 -18.44 -9.56 -3.98
C ILE A 55 -19.17 -9.30 -5.29
N ASN A 56 -20.26 -10.03 -5.53
CA ASN A 56 -21.12 -9.78 -6.67
C ASN A 56 -21.87 -8.46 -6.49
N THR A 57 -21.79 -7.60 -7.48
CA THR A 57 -22.51 -6.32 -7.52
C THR A 57 -23.66 -6.43 -8.51
N GLY A 58 -24.87 -6.17 -8.03
CA GLY A 58 -26.06 -6.12 -8.88
C GLY A 58 -26.63 -7.50 -9.26
N THR A 59 -27.58 -7.47 -10.19
CA THR A 59 -28.31 -8.65 -10.67
C THR A 59 -27.61 -9.23 -11.89
N ALA A 60 -27.58 -10.56 -11.98
CA ALA A 60 -27.03 -11.24 -13.15
C ALA A 60 -27.81 -10.89 -14.43
N TYR A 61 -27.09 -10.67 -15.53
CA TYR A 61 -27.62 -10.33 -16.85
C TYR A 61 -26.92 -11.12 -17.96
N TYR A 62 -27.57 -11.28 -19.11
CA TYR A 62 -26.98 -12.02 -20.23
C TYR A 62 -26.09 -11.11 -21.09
N ILE A 63 -24.92 -11.63 -21.46
CA ILE A 63 -24.01 -10.99 -22.41
C ILE A 63 -23.61 -11.98 -23.52
N ASP A 64 -23.41 -11.46 -24.73
CA ASP A 64 -22.86 -12.24 -25.82
C ASP A 64 -21.33 -12.31 -25.69
N LYS A 65 -20.80 -13.52 -25.44
CA LYS A 65 -19.36 -13.78 -25.48
C LYS A 65 -18.99 -14.61 -26.70
N MET A 66 -17.85 -14.28 -27.31
CA MET A 66 -17.29 -15.07 -28.40
C MET A 66 -16.51 -16.26 -27.83
N PHE A 67 -16.86 -17.47 -28.28
CA PHE A 67 -16.14 -18.71 -28.00
C PHE A 67 -15.71 -19.31 -29.34
N GLY A 68 -14.43 -19.14 -29.69
CA GLY A 68 -13.93 -19.46 -31.03
C GLY A 68 -14.61 -18.57 -32.08
N GLN A 69 -15.29 -19.16 -33.06
CA GLN A 69 -16.01 -18.43 -34.12
C GLN A 69 -17.49 -18.18 -33.83
N LYS A 70 -18.03 -18.69 -32.72
CA LYS A 70 -19.46 -18.57 -32.38
C LYS A 70 -19.69 -17.64 -31.19
N ARG A 71 -20.84 -16.97 -31.17
CA ARG A 71 -21.29 -16.17 -30.03
C ARG A 71 -22.28 -16.96 -29.18
N HIS A 72 -22.07 -16.96 -27.87
CA HIS A 72 -22.95 -17.58 -26.90
C HIS A 72 -23.49 -16.52 -25.95
N ASN A 73 -24.78 -16.62 -25.61
CA ASN A 73 -25.37 -15.86 -24.51
C ASN A 73 -24.93 -16.50 -23.19
N VAL A 74 -24.21 -15.75 -22.37
CA VAL A 74 -23.67 -16.21 -21.09
C VAL A 74 -24.22 -15.34 -19.99
N LEU A 75 -24.69 -15.96 -18.91
CA LEU A 75 -25.09 -15.24 -17.70
C LEU A 75 -23.84 -14.63 -17.06
N HIS A 76 -23.87 -13.34 -16.81
CA HIS A 76 -22.78 -12.57 -16.25
C HIS A 76 -23.27 -11.76 -15.05
N THR A 77 -22.39 -11.60 -14.07
CA THR A 77 -22.64 -10.80 -12.87
C THR A 77 -21.43 -9.90 -12.69
N ASP A 78 -21.66 -8.62 -12.44
CA ASP A 78 -20.59 -7.71 -12.12
C ASP A 78 -20.04 -8.04 -10.73
N SER A 79 -18.76 -7.78 -10.51
CA SER A 79 -18.13 -8.01 -9.20
C SER A 79 -17.25 -6.82 -8.82
N MET A 80 -17.23 -6.54 -7.52
CA MET A 80 -16.31 -5.62 -6.89
C MET A 80 -15.29 -6.44 -6.09
N HIS A 81 -14.05 -5.98 -6.10
CA HIS A 81 -12.96 -6.57 -5.32
C HIS A 81 -12.48 -5.55 -4.30
N TYR A 82 -12.26 -5.96 -3.06
CA TYR A 82 -11.80 -5.07 -1.99
C TYR A 82 -10.91 -5.83 -1.00
N VAL A 83 -10.02 -5.09 -0.34
CA VAL A 83 -9.22 -5.59 0.77
C VAL A 83 -9.87 -5.09 2.07
N LEU A 84 -9.97 -5.96 3.08
CA LEU A 84 -10.49 -5.56 4.38
C LEU A 84 -9.52 -4.61 5.08
N LEU A 85 -10.03 -3.46 5.53
CA LEU A 85 -9.23 -2.47 6.25
C LEU A 85 -8.57 -3.08 7.50
N CYS A 86 -9.30 -3.91 8.25
CA CYS A 86 -8.74 -4.55 9.44
C CYS A 86 -7.56 -5.44 9.11
N ASP A 87 -7.63 -6.22 8.02
CA ASP A 87 -6.55 -7.10 7.59
C ASP A 87 -5.34 -6.27 7.13
N ALA A 88 -5.58 -5.18 6.39
CA ALA A 88 -4.54 -4.24 5.97
C ALA A 88 -3.84 -3.59 7.17
N LEU A 89 -4.61 -3.16 8.18
CA LEU A 89 -4.05 -2.60 9.41
C LEU A 89 -3.30 -3.65 10.21
N GLN A 90 -3.82 -4.87 10.31
CA GLN A 90 -3.14 -5.96 11.00
C GLN A 90 -1.79 -6.26 10.33
N MET A 91 -1.76 -6.41 9.01
CA MET A 91 -0.53 -6.62 8.25
C MET A 91 0.50 -5.50 8.50
N LEU A 92 0.06 -4.23 8.50
CA LEU A 92 0.93 -3.07 8.77
C LEU A 92 1.43 -3.04 10.22
N LEU A 93 0.55 -3.28 11.19
CA LEU A 93 0.88 -3.22 12.62
C LEU A 93 1.70 -4.43 13.10
N GLU A 94 1.67 -5.55 12.37
CA GLU A 94 2.55 -6.69 12.60
C GLU A 94 3.98 -6.47 12.09
N ASN A 95 4.22 -5.43 11.28
CA ASN A 95 5.56 -5.05 10.88
C ASN A 95 6.22 -4.28 12.03
N GLU A 96 7.24 -4.87 12.65
CA GLU A 96 7.91 -4.28 13.82
C GLU A 96 8.57 -2.93 13.53
N ASP A 97 9.16 -2.77 12.34
CA ASP A 97 9.78 -1.51 11.90
C ASP A 97 8.70 -0.41 11.87
N PHE A 98 7.59 -0.69 11.19
CA PHE A 98 6.45 0.22 11.15
C PHE A 98 5.87 0.52 12.54
N ALA A 99 5.62 -0.52 13.34
CA ALA A 99 5.03 -0.39 14.67
C ALA A 99 5.92 0.41 15.63
N SER A 100 7.25 0.30 15.50
CA SER A 100 8.21 1.04 16.31
C SER A 100 8.16 2.55 16.07
N HIS A 101 7.66 2.97 14.91
CA HIS A 101 7.46 4.37 14.56
C HIS A 101 6.09 4.91 14.97
N LEU A 102 5.19 4.10 15.55
CA LEU A 102 3.89 4.60 16.01
C LEU A 102 4.01 5.26 17.39
N THR A 103 3.76 6.57 17.43
CA THR A 103 3.72 7.35 18.67
C THR A 103 2.29 7.73 18.99
N PHE A 104 1.84 7.42 20.21
CA PHE A 104 0.51 7.79 20.72
C PHE A 104 0.55 8.98 21.68
N GLU A 105 1.71 9.63 21.80
CA GLU A 105 1.87 10.82 22.62
C GLU A 105 1.34 12.05 21.88
N ALA A 106 0.27 12.64 22.39
CA ALA A 106 -0.22 13.92 21.89
C ALA A 106 0.83 15.02 22.14
N GLN A 107 1.43 15.55 21.07
CA GLN A 107 2.32 16.70 21.14
C GLN A 107 1.51 18.00 21.09
N ASN A 108 0.87 18.34 22.20
CA ASN A 108 0.14 19.60 22.29
C ASN A 108 1.12 20.76 22.51
N ASN A 109 1.46 21.46 21.44
CA ASN A 109 2.30 22.64 21.50
C ASN A 109 1.44 23.88 21.20
N ALA A 110 1.17 24.70 22.22
CA ALA A 110 0.18 25.80 22.16
C ALA A 110 0.43 26.88 21.08
N LYS A 111 1.51 26.79 20.30
CA LYS A 111 1.88 27.74 19.25
C LYS A 111 1.68 27.21 17.83
N HIS A 112 1.56 25.89 17.63
CA HIS A 112 1.50 25.28 16.30
C HIS A 112 0.54 24.09 16.30
N TYR A 113 -0.21 23.94 15.21
CA TYR A 113 -0.96 22.72 14.92
C TYR A 113 0.03 21.67 14.41
N SER A 114 0.14 20.57 15.13
CA SER A 114 1.00 19.42 14.82
C SER A 114 0.18 18.32 14.15
N ASP A 115 -1.03 18.06 14.64
CA ASP A 115 -1.88 16.96 14.19
C ASP A 115 -3.39 17.30 14.18
N PHE A 116 -4.21 16.33 13.78
CA PHE A 116 -5.68 16.46 13.82
C PHE A 116 -6.22 16.65 15.24
N SER A 117 -5.51 16.15 16.25
CA SER A 117 -5.90 16.22 17.65
C SER A 117 -5.82 17.62 18.24
N ASP A 118 -4.99 18.49 17.66
CA ASP A 118 -4.95 19.91 17.99
C ASP A 118 -6.19 20.70 17.49
N GLY A 119 -6.95 20.11 16.56
CA GLY A 119 -8.17 20.72 16.03
C GLY A 119 -9.29 20.82 17.05
N SER A 120 -10.03 21.93 17.03
CA SER A 120 -11.15 22.18 17.95
C SER A 120 -12.24 21.10 17.87
N PHE A 121 -12.42 20.48 16.71
CA PHE A 121 -13.33 19.35 16.55
C PHE A 121 -12.91 18.15 17.40
N CYS A 122 -11.65 17.73 17.31
CA CYS A 122 -11.13 16.60 18.09
C CYS A 122 -11.20 16.89 19.60
N GLN A 123 -10.80 18.10 20.01
CA GLN A 123 -10.76 18.52 21.42
C GLN A 123 -12.15 18.60 22.07
N ASN A 124 -13.19 18.88 21.28
CA ASN A 124 -14.57 19.02 21.77
C ASN A 124 -15.42 17.76 21.59
N HIS A 125 -14.98 16.80 20.78
CA HIS A 125 -15.69 15.56 20.56
C HIS A 125 -15.45 14.57 21.70
N SER A 126 -16.52 14.09 22.34
CA SER A 126 -16.45 13.25 23.55
C SER A 126 -15.64 11.97 23.36
N VAL A 127 -15.81 11.30 22.22
CA VAL A 127 -15.10 10.04 21.91
C VAL A 127 -13.63 10.29 21.63
N TYR A 128 -13.27 11.34 20.89
CA TYR A 128 -11.88 11.55 20.50
C TYR A 128 -11.05 12.08 21.67
N LYS A 129 -11.61 13.02 22.43
CA LYS A 129 -10.99 13.52 23.66
C LYS A 129 -10.71 12.40 24.67
N ALA A 130 -11.62 11.44 24.82
CA ALA A 130 -11.45 10.33 25.77
C ALA A 130 -10.39 9.31 25.33
N ASN A 131 -10.06 9.24 24.04
CA ASN A 131 -9.22 8.18 23.46
C ASN A 131 -7.97 8.71 22.74
N ILE A 132 -7.60 9.98 22.95
CA ILE A 132 -6.58 10.68 22.18
C ILE A 132 -5.20 9.98 22.18
N ASN A 133 -4.87 9.30 23.29
CA ASN A 133 -3.60 8.59 23.48
C ASN A 133 -3.77 7.05 23.48
N SER A 134 -4.96 6.53 23.18
CA SER A 134 -5.28 5.10 23.30
C SER A 134 -5.84 4.48 22.03
N CYS A 135 -5.91 5.24 20.94
CA CYS A 135 -6.43 4.79 19.66
C CYS A 135 -5.55 5.29 18.52
N LEU A 136 -5.39 4.45 17.50
CA LEU A 136 -4.79 4.86 16.23
C LEU A 136 -5.72 5.84 15.51
N GLN A 137 -5.21 7.02 15.19
CA GLN A 137 -5.95 8.01 14.43
C GLN A 137 -5.73 7.74 12.93
N ILE A 138 -6.80 7.40 12.23
CA ILE A 138 -6.76 7.12 10.79
C ILE A 138 -7.55 8.19 10.07
N ILE A 139 -6.86 9.01 9.28
CA ILE A 139 -7.49 9.95 8.35
C ILE A 139 -7.49 9.29 6.98
N ALA A 140 -8.69 9.01 6.47
CA ALA A 140 -8.90 8.32 5.21
C ALA A 140 -9.45 9.28 4.16
N TYR A 141 -8.83 9.31 2.98
CA TYR A 141 -9.31 10.03 1.81
C TYR A 141 -9.70 9.04 0.73
N TYR A 142 -10.87 9.22 0.12
CA TYR A 142 -11.30 8.43 -1.02
C TYR A 142 -11.00 9.18 -2.32
N ASP A 143 -10.39 8.50 -3.27
CA ASP A 143 -10.22 8.96 -4.64
C ASP A 143 -10.51 7.85 -5.64
N GLU A 144 -10.79 8.21 -6.89
CA GLU A 144 -11.06 7.27 -7.97
C GLU A 144 -10.00 7.35 -9.05
N LEU A 145 -9.39 6.21 -9.38
CA LEU A 145 -8.43 6.08 -10.46
C LEU A 145 -9.02 5.25 -11.60
N GLU A 146 -8.79 5.68 -12.84
CA GLU A 146 -9.01 4.85 -14.02
C GLU A 146 -7.69 4.19 -14.41
N LEU A 147 -7.58 2.88 -14.18
CA LEU A 147 -6.43 2.09 -14.58
C LEU A 147 -6.73 1.37 -15.90
N CYS A 148 -5.72 1.23 -16.74
CA CYS A 148 -5.84 0.50 -17.98
C CYS A 148 -4.56 -0.29 -18.23
N ASN A 149 -4.69 -1.58 -18.54
CA ASN A 149 -3.54 -2.38 -18.95
C ASN A 149 -3.10 -1.92 -20.35
N PRO A 150 -1.91 -1.33 -20.52
CA PRO A 150 -1.52 -0.73 -21.79
C PRO A 150 -1.04 -1.76 -22.83
N ILE A 151 -0.89 -3.05 -22.47
CA ILE A 151 -0.15 -4.03 -23.29
C ILE A 151 -1.03 -5.13 -23.90
N GLU A 152 -2.33 -5.22 -23.56
CA GLU A 152 -3.22 -6.26 -24.11
C GLU A 152 -4.20 -5.75 -25.19
N THR A 153 -4.56 -6.64 -26.12
CA THR A 153 -5.54 -6.38 -27.20
C THR A 153 -6.97 -6.11 -26.71
N ASN A 154 -7.24 -6.26 -25.42
CA ASN A 154 -8.50 -5.91 -24.76
C ASN A 154 -8.24 -4.85 -23.69
N VAL A 155 -7.94 -3.64 -24.15
CA VAL A 155 -7.75 -2.42 -23.36
C VAL A 155 -9.08 -2.08 -22.64
N LYS A 156 -9.31 -2.68 -21.47
CA LYS A 156 -10.43 -2.35 -20.60
C LYS A 156 -9.98 -1.34 -19.57
N LYS A 157 -10.81 -0.31 -19.37
CA LYS A 157 -10.65 0.60 -18.24
C LYS A 157 -11.24 -0.04 -17.00
N HIS A 158 -10.48 -0.02 -15.92
CA HIS A 158 -10.88 -0.45 -14.60
C HIS A 158 -10.99 0.78 -13.72
N LYS A 159 -12.15 0.96 -13.08
CA LYS A 159 -12.29 1.96 -12.03
C LYS A 159 -11.84 1.36 -10.71
N THR A 160 -10.90 2.02 -10.05
CA THR A 160 -10.36 1.61 -8.76
C THR A 160 -10.62 2.74 -7.77
N GLY A 161 -11.38 2.43 -6.71
CA GLY A 161 -11.50 3.31 -5.55
C GLY A 161 -10.28 3.10 -4.64
N CYS A 162 -9.57 4.17 -4.36
CA CYS A 162 -8.42 4.18 -3.46
C CYS A 162 -8.82 4.85 -2.15
N ILE A 163 -8.49 4.20 -1.03
CA ILE A 163 -8.55 4.83 0.28
C ILE A 163 -7.11 5.10 0.71
N PHE A 164 -6.74 6.37 0.76
CA PHE A 164 -5.44 6.80 1.22
C PHE A 164 -5.49 7.07 2.72
N TYR A 165 -4.60 6.42 3.45
CA TYR A 165 -4.45 6.62 4.89
C TYR A 165 -3.29 7.57 5.13
N HIS A 166 -3.54 8.58 5.95
CA HIS A 166 -2.48 9.35 6.58
C HIS A 166 -2.41 8.96 8.06
N TRP A 167 -1.25 8.42 8.46
CA TRP A 167 -0.87 8.23 9.85
C TRP A 167 0.27 9.19 10.16
N GLN A 168 0.30 9.74 11.38
CA GLN A 168 1.25 10.79 11.73
C GLN A 168 2.37 10.21 12.58
N TYR A 169 3.58 10.29 12.04
CA TYR A 169 4.85 10.05 12.71
C TYR A 169 5.39 11.39 13.20
N THR A 170 5.54 11.55 14.50
CA THR A 170 6.30 12.65 15.09
C THR A 170 7.69 12.13 15.46
N PRO A 171 8.76 12.60 14.80
CA PRO A 171 10.13 12.30 15.21
C PRO A 171 10.50 12.92 16.56
#